data_AF-A0A6A5S968-F1
#
_entry.id   AF-A0A6A5S968-F1
#
_cell.length_a   1.000
_cell.length_b   1.000
_cell.length_c   1.000
_cell.angle_alpha   90.00
_cell.angle_beta   90.00
_cell.angle_gamma   90.00
#
_symmetry.space_group_name_H-M   'P 1'
#
loop_
_entity.id
_entity.type
_entity.pdbx_description
1 polymer ?
#
loop_
_entity_poly.entity_id
_entity_poly.type
_entity_poly.pdbx_seq_one_letter_code
_entity_poly.pdbx_strand_id
1 'polypeptide(L)'
;FKTAEWKAFLLVYGPAFLLHAIPPEYYKNFKDLSDLYSLLLNRTTSHEDIRRIRKLSTRFVRQYQYLFYTQFNNMGTNVDNLPRLQVCTLQPHSLLHLADDVENWGPASTFAQWLPE
;
A
#
# COMPACT_ATOMS: atom_id res chain seq x y z
N PHE A 1 15.80 2.03 -14.17
CA PHE A 1 15.55 3.47 -13.97
C PHE A 1 14.17 3.72 -13.35
N LYS A 2 13.06 3.42 -14.03
CA LYS A 2 11.70 3.72 -13.55
C LYS A 2 11.35 3.16 -12.14
N THR A 3 11.71 1.91 -11.82
CA THR A 3 11.41 1.31 -10.50
C THR A 3 12.15 1.99 -9.36
N ALA A 4 13.39 2.43 -9.58
CA ALA A 4 14.19 3.14 -8.57
C ALA A 4 13.60 4.53 -8.28
N GLU A 5 13.09 5.22 -9.30
CA GLU A 5 12.40 6.51 -9.15
C GLU A 5 11.11 6.36 -8.33
N TRP A 6 10.30 5.33 -8.62
CA TRP A 6 9.10 5.05 -7.83
C TRP A 6 9.41 4.66 -6.39
N LYS A 7 10.47 3.89 -6.14
CA LYS A 7 10.97 3.57 -4.80
C LYS A 7 11.39 4.84 -4.06
N ALA A 8 12.16 5.71 -4.71
CA ALA A 8 12.59 6.97 -4.12
C ALA A 8 11.41 7.92 -3.84
N PHE A 9 10.42 7.97 -4.74
CA PHE A 9 9.19 8.71 -4.51
C PHE A 9 8.41 8.14 -3.33
N LEU A 10 8.19 6.82 -3.28
CA LEU A 10 7.41 6.19 -2.21
C LEU A 10 8.03 6.40 -0.82
N LEU A 11 9.36 6.32 -0.73
CA LEU A 11 10.07 6.28 0.56
C LEU A 11 10.62 7.63 1.01
N VAL A 12 11.03 8.48 0.06
CA VAL A 12 11.79 9.71 0.36
C VAL A 12 11.00 10.96 -0.01
N TYR A 13 10.71 11.14 -1.30
CA TYR A 13 10.15 12.41 -1.78
C TYR A 13 8.65 12.54 -1.49
N GLY A 14 7.88 11.47 -1.70
CA GLY A 14 6.44 11.43 -1.58
C GLY A 14 5.93 11.80 -0.18
N PRO A 15 6.48 11.24 0.93
CA PRO A 15 6.03 11.60 2.26
C PRO A 15 6.19 13.09 2.60
N ALA A 16 7.22 13.75 2.06
CA ALA A 16 7.44 15.18 2.23
C ALA A 16 6.60 16.02 1.25
N PHE A 17 6.56 15.60 -0.02
CA PHE A 17 5.87 16.31 -1.08
C PHE A 17 4.35 16.29 -0.93
N LEU A 18 3.79 15.17 -0.47
CA LEU A 18 2.35 15.01 -0.27
C LEU A 18 1.87 15.56 1.07
N LEU A 19 2.78 15.88 1.99
CA LEU A 19 2.41 16.46 3.28
C LEU A 19 1.77 17.83 3.05
N HIS A 20 0.51 17.97 3.47
CA HIS A 20 -0.34 19.15 3.23
C HIS A 20 -0.76 19.40 1.77
N ALA A 21 -0.28 18.63 0.78
CA ALA A 21 -0.69 18.77 -0.61
C ALA A 21 -1.95 17.97 -0.96
N ILE A 22 -2.29 16.95 -0.16
CA ILE A 22 -3.48 16.10 -0.33
C ILE A 22 -4.26 15.98 0.99
N PRO A 23 -5.54 15.55 0.96
CA PRO A 23 -6.31 15.42 2.19
C PRO A 23 -5.67 14.42 3.17
N PRO A 24 -5.79 14.65 4.50
CA PRO A 24 -5.07 13.89 5.51
C PRO A 24 -5.29 12.38 5.45
N GLU A 25 -6.48 11.93 5.07
CA GLU A 25 -6.86 10.52 4.96
C GLU A 25 -6.10 9.80 3.82
N TYR A 26 -5.93 10.46 2.67
CA TYR A 26 -5.13 9.94 1.57
C TYR A 26 -3.64 9.96 1.91
N TYR A 27 -3.18 11.02 2.59
CA TYR A 27 -1.80 11.08 3.08
C TYR A 27 -1.49 9.94 4.05
N LYS A 28 -2.38 9.68 5.01
CA LYS A 28 -2.22 8.56 5.95
C LYS A 28 -2.20 7.21 5.25
N ASN A 29 -3.07 7.00 4.26
CA ASN A 29 -3.06 5.77 3.47
C ASN A 29 -1.76 5.61 2.67
N PHE A 30 -1.26 6.67 2.05
CA PHE A 30 0.05 6.67 1.38
C PHE A 30 1.20 6.38 2.36
N LYS A 31 1.18 6.99 3.55
CA LYS A 31 2.18 6.77 4.60
C LYS A 31 2.20 5.31 5.06
N ASP A 32 1.03 4.68 5.20
CA ASP A 32 0.92 3.25 5.53
C ASP A 32 1.59 2.36 4.48
N LEU A 33 1.43 2.68 3.20
CA LEU A 33 2.12 1.98 2.10
C LEU A 33 3.63 2.20 2.14
N SER A 34 4.07 3.44 2.38
CA SER A 34 5.48 3.81 2.49
C SER A 34 6.17 3.08 3.66
N ASP A 35 5.51 3.02 4.82
CA ASP A 35 6.00 2.31 6.00
C ASP A 35 6.03 0.79 5.78
N LEU A 36 5.01 0.24 5.11
CA LEU A 36 4.98 -1.18 4.72
C LEU A 36 6.17 -1.52 3.82
N TYR A 37 6.39 -0.73 2.78
CA TYR A 37 7.47 -0.95 1.82
C TYR A 37 8.85 -0.79 2.46
N SER A 38 9.00 0.13 3.41
CA SER A 38 10.22 0.29 4.20
C SER A 38 10.56 -0.97 5.00
N LEU A 39 9.57 -1.64 5.61
CA LEU A 39 9.79 -2.89 6.34
C LEU A 39 10.21 -4.04 5.42
N LEU A 40 9.63 -4.11 4.23
CA LEU A 40 9.91 -5.17 3.26
C LEU A 40 11.34 -5.08 2.67
N LEU A 41 11.96 -3.90 2.77
CA LEU A 41 13.35 -3.67 2.35
C LEU A 41 14.38 -4.12 3.39
N ASN A 42 13.96 -4.48 4.61
CA ASN A 42 14.89 -4.96 5.61
C ASN A 42 15.49 -6.31 5.18
N ARG A 43 16.82 -6.43 5.31
CA ARG A 43 17.56 -7.67 5.00
C ARG A 43 17.23 -8.82 5.95
N THR A 44 16.64 -8.51 7.09
CA THR A 44 16.25 -9.46 8.13
C THR A 44 14.85 -9.12 8.59
N THR A 45 14.01 -10.14 8.77
CA THR A 45 12.62 -9.97 9.22
C THR A 45 12.40 -10.75 10.50
N SER A 46 12.01 -10.07 11.57
CA SER A 46 11.58 -10.72 12.81
C SER A 46 10.10 -11.11 12.75
N HIS A 47 9.65 -11.97 13.67
CA HIS A 47 8.23 -12.28 13.82
C HIS A 47 7.38 -11.03 14.16
N GLU A 48 7.97 -10.03 14.82
CA GLU A 48 7.29 -8.76 15.08
C GLU A 48 7.14 -7.95 13.79
N ASP A 49 8.15 -7.96 12.92
CA ASP A 49 8.06 -7.31 11.61
C ASP A 49 6.98 -7.97 10.74
N ILE A 50 6.86 -9.30 10.75
CA ILE A 50 5.78 -10.02 10.05
C ILE A 50 4.41 -9.57 10.56
N ARG A 51 4.22 -9.49 11.89
CA ARG A 51 2.97 -8.96 12.49
C ARG A 51 2.69 -7.52 12.04
N ARG A 52 3.73 -6.69 11.97
CA ARG A 52 3.63 -5.30 11.53
C ARG A 52 3.29 -5.19 10.04
N ILE A 53 3.90 -6.00 9.18
CA ILE A 53 3.60 -6.12 7.75
C ILE A 53 2.13 -6.49 7.57
N ARG A 54 1.65 -7.55 8.25
CA ARG A 54 0.25 -7.99 8.19
C ARG A 54 -0.74 -6.90 8.61
N LYS A 55 -0.41 -6.16 9.67
CA LYS A 55 -1.23 -5.04 10.16
C LYS A 55 -1.26 -3.88 9.17
N LEU A 56 -0.10 -3.49 8.63
CA LEU A 56 0.01 -2.37 7.69
C LEU A 56 -0.65 -2.68 6.35
N SER A 57 -0.43 -3.86 5.78
CA SER A 57 -1.05 -4.26 4.51
C SER A 57 -2.58 -4.33 4.63
N THR A 58 -3.09 -4.95 5.70
CA THR A 58 -4.54 -5.00 5.96
C THR A 58 -5.14 -3.61 6.11
N ARG A 59 -4.46 -2.72 6.86
CA ARG A 59 -4.92 -1.34 7.08
C ARG A 59 -4.92 -0.53 5.78
N PHE A 60 -3.83 -0.63 5.02
CA PHE A 60 -3.69 0.04 3.73
C PHE A 60 -4.80 -0.37 2.77
N VAL A 61 -5.00 -1.67 2.55
CA VAL A 61 -5.99 -2.19 1.58
C VAL A 61 -7.41 -1.81 1.98
N ARG A 62 -7.77 -1.90 3.27
CA ARG A 62 -9.10 -1.48 3.77
C ARG A 62 -9.35 0.01 3.54
N GLN A 63 -8.38 0.86 3.87
CA GLN A 63 -8.50 2.30 3.65
C GLN A 63 -8.52 2.65 2.16
N TYR A 64 -7.70 1.98 1.35
CA TYR A 64 -7.67 2.17 -0.09
C TYR A 64 -9.04 1.84 -0.71
N GLN A 65 -9.65 0.72 -0.33
CA GLN A 65 -11.01 0.37 -0.74
C GLN A 65 -12.04 1.44 -0.31
N TYR A 66 -11.95 1.93 0.93
CA TYR A 66 -12.87 2.95 1.39
C TYR A 66 -12.73 4.28 0.63
N LEU A 67 -11.51 4.80 0.51
CA LEU A 67 -11.21 6.13 -0.02
C LEU A 67 -11.39 6.23 -1.55
N PHE A 68 -11.05 5.18 -2.28
CA PHE A 68 -11.04 5.22 -3.76
C PHE A 68 -12.28 4.59 -4.39
N TYR A 69 -12.96 3.67 -3.68
CA TYR A 69 -14.09 2.92 -4.22
C TYR A 69 -15.42 3.22 -3.50
N THR A 70 -15.38 3.51 -2.19
CA THR A 70 -16.62 3.72 -1.41
C THR A 70 -17.04 5.18 -1.33
N GLN A 71 -16.10 6.11 -1.07
CA GLN A 71 -16.42 7.55 -1.00
C GLN A 71 -16.88 8.14 -2.34
N PHE A 72 -16.38 7.62 -3.47
CA PHE A 72 -16.78 8.09 -4.80
C PHE A 72 -18.28 7.93 -5.07
N ASN A 73 -18.93 6.93 -4.47
CA ASN A 73 -20.38 6.72 -4.61
C ASN A 73 -21.23 7.68 -3.76
N ASN A 74 -20.63 8.36 -2.78
CA ASN A 74 -21.33 9.27 -1.86
C ASN A 74 -21.21 10.75 -2.27
N MET A 75 -20.33 11.08 -3.24
CA MET A 75 -20.29 12.41 -3.87
C MET A 75 -21.30 12.44 -5.00
N GLY A 76 -22.55 12.76 -4.66
CA GLY A 76 -23.61 12.95 -5.63
C GLY A 76 -23.28 14.04 -6.64
N THR A 77 -23.19 13.66 -7.92
CA THR A 77 -23.73 14.35 -9.12
C THR A 77 -23.07 13.75 -10.37
N ASN A 78 -23.33 12.47 -10.67
CA ASN A 78 -23.12 11.94 -12.02
C ASN A 78 -24.12 10.83 -12.31
N VAL A 79 -24.55 10.76 -13.57
CA VAL A 79 -25.62 9.89 -14.11
C VAL A 79 -25.26 8.39 -14.01
N ASP A 80 -24.05 8.05 -13.56
CA ASP A 80 -23.50 6.70 -13.38
C ASP A 80 -23.64 6.13 -11.95
N ASN A 81 -24.59 6.63 -11.15
CA ASN A 81 -24.96 6.15 -9.79
C ASN A 81 -25.59 4.73 -9.78
N LEU A 82 -25.10 3.83 -10.61
CA LEU A 82 -25.39 2.41 -10.48
C LEU A 82 -24.50 1.85 -9.36
N PRO A 83 -25.05 1.01 -8.45
CA PRO A 83 -24.26 0.30 -7.46
C PRO A 83 -23.32 -0.69 -8.16
N ARG A 84 -22.19 -0.21 -8.66
CA ARG A 84 -21.16 -1.05 -9.26
C ARG A 84 -20.51 -1.87 -8.16
N LEU A 85 -20.22 -3.13 -8.47
CA LEU A 85 -19.48 -4.01 -7.58
C LEU A 85 -18.12 -3.37 -7.29
N GLN A 86 -17.89 -3.01 -6.03
CA GLN A 86 -16.62 -2.44 -5.60
C GLN A 86 -15.61 -3.57 -5.49
N VAL A 87 -14.79 -3.73 -6.52
CA VAL A 87 -13.77 -4.76 -6.56
C VAL A 87 -12.41 -4.11 -6.29
N CYS A 88 -11.77 -4.55 -5.20
CA CYS A 88 -10.36 -4.32 -5.02
C CYS A 88 -9.62 -4.95 -6.19
N THR A 89 -8.86 -4.16 -6.94
CA THR A 89 -8.06 -4.72 -8.03
C THR A 89 -7.06 -5.74 -7.47
N LEU A 90 -6.56 -6.60 -8.35
CA LEU A 90 -5.66 -7.69 -7.95
C LEU A 90 -4.40 -7.16 -7.26
N GLN A 91 -3.89 -6.00 -7.67
CA GLN A 91 -2.62 -5.46 -7.20
C GLN A 91 -2.67 -4.98 -5.73
N PRO A 92 -3.68 -4.21 -5.27
CA PRO A 92 -3.83 -3.95 -3.85
C PRO A 92 -4.23 -5.20 -3.06
N HIS A 93 -4.99 -6.14 -3.64
CA HIS A 93 -5.36 -7.37 -2.95
C HIS A 93 -4.13 -8.25 -2.65
N SER A 94 -3.18 -8.35 -3.58
CA SER A 94 -1.97 -9.15 -3.37
C SER A 94 -1.13 -8.68 -2.18
N LEU A 95 -1.24 -7.41 -1.78
CA LEU A 95 -0.56 -6.89 -0.59
C LEU A 95 -0.99 -7.58 0.72
N LEU A 96 -2.20 -8.15 0.77
CA LEU A 96 -2.70 -8.87 1.95
C LEU A 96 -1.89 -10.15 2.21
N HIS A 97 -1.36 -10.77 1.17
CA HIS A 97 -0.62 -12.03 1.23
C HIS A 97 0.86 -11.84 1.53
N LEU A 98 1.38 -10.60 1.48
CA LEU A 98 2.80 -10.31 1.68
C LEU A 98 3.36 -10.78 3.02
N ALA A 99 2.55 -10.77 4.08
CA ALA A 99 3.00 -11.26 5.38
C ALA A 99 3.24 -12.78 5.34
N ASP A 100 2.37 -13.51 4.66
CA ASP A 100 2.45 -14.95 4.53
C ASP A 100 3.58 -15.34 3.56
N ASP A 101 3.78 -14.59 2.49
CA ASP A 101 4.92 -14.77 1.58
C ASP A 101 6.25 -14.57 2.32
N VAL A 102 6.35 -13.52 3.16
CA VAL A 102 7.57 -13.25 3.93
C VAL A 102 7.81 -14.29 5.03
N GLU A 103 6.74 -14.79 5.65
CA GLU A 103 6.80 -15.85 6.65
C GLU A 103 7.27 -17.19 6.05
N ASN A 104 6.80 -17.51 4.84
CA ASN A 104 7.12 -18.78 4.18
C ASN A 104 8.46 -18.76 3.42
N TRP A 105 8.80 -17.64 2.77
CA TRP A 105 9.93 -17.55 1.82
C TRP A 105 11.07 -16.64 2.30
N GLY A 106 10.93 -16.04 3.49
CA GLY A 106 11.91 -15.13 4.07
C GLY A 106 11.73 -13.68 3.63
N PRO A 107 12.71 -12.81 3.88
CA PRO A 107 12.61 -11.38 3.57
C PRO A 107 12.22 -11.12 2.11
N ALA A 108 11.42 -10.10 1.85
CA ALA A 108 10.90 -9.86 0.49
C ALA A 108 12.00 -9.70 -0.57
N SER A 109 13.20 -9.27 -0.19
CA SER A 109 14.36 -9.22 -1.08
C SER A 109 14.74 -10.57 -1.71
N THR A 110 14.33 -11.70 -1.15
CA THR A 110 14.66 -13.04 -1.66
C THR A 110 13.78 -13.46 -2.83
N PHE A 111 12.56 -12.92 -2.95
CA PHE A 111 11.56 -13.37 -3.93
C PHE A 111 10.89 -12.24 -4.72
N ALA A 112 10.88 -11.01 -4.22
CA ALA A 112 10.16 -9.91 -4.85
C ALA A 112 10.99 -9.29 -5.99
N GLN A 113 10.50 -9.47 -7.22
CA GLN A 113 11.12 -8.87 -8.43
C GLN A 113 11.03 -7.33 -8.47
N TRP A 114 10.14 -6.75 -7.67
CA TRP A 114 9.84 -5.31 -7.65
C TRP A 114 10.63 -4.54 -6.58
N LEU A 115 11.49 -5.21 -5.80
CA LEU A 115 12.45 -4.58 -4.91
C LEU A 115 13.80 -4.47 -5.65
N PRO A 116 14.12 -3.32 -6.27
CA PRO A 116 15.46 -3.12 -6.79
C PRO A 116 16.46 -3.02 -5.62
N GLU A 117 17.60 -3.68 -5.76
CA GLU A 117 18.76 -3.56 -4.86
C GLU A 117 19.22 -2.10 -4.71
#